data_AF-A0A5A9P0T2-F1
#
_entry.id   AF-A0A5A9P0T2-F1
#
_cell.length_a   1.000
_cell.length_b   1.000
_cell.length_c   1.000
_cell.angle_alpha   90.00
_cell.angle_beta   90.00
_cell.angle_gamma   90.00
#
_symmetry.space_group_name_H-M   'P 1'
#
loop_
_entity.id
_entity.type
_entity.pdbx_description
1 polymer ?
#
loop_
_entity_poly.entity_id
_entity_poly.type
_entity_poly.pdbx_seq_one_letter_code
_entity_poly.pdbx_strand_id
1 'polypeptide(L)'
;MSFRNPSRNFSSSSLSGLGQRGSMFGSISSSSIGNMANTMRPHVNINSNTFSPDDKETMKGLNDRLAGYLSNVRLMEESNNTLEEQIKDAMMRKSNETGRDWSAYEKSITDVRNQRDGPQRPVVLHVNELFPAGRFESEQAMRQGVEQDLARLRKMLDDTYMSRMQLEGQVESMREELAFLKKNHEEDVANMSTQINGSQVNVHMETKNGVDLSEIITNIRTQYERAAQKSQEETEAWYQKKFENIAAEVTQNTEALQTGRTELNDRRRQIQALEIDLQTLHNMIRSLEDTLRETEARYGQEVGGHNNRIQQLEGELGQVRAQVEGQTAEYQALLNIKMKLEAEIATYHSLLEGVGEDKGDNDRVDFSLEQALYAAPPPENSKKTIIIRQEIEDEEVISESLHEQNTAPLNNQDACVEEDEETPAEQKEDEASSDALEQNE
;
A
#
# COMPACT_ATOMS: atom_id res chain seq x y z
N MET A 1 -10.78 55.36 18.70
CA MET A 1 -9.31 55.50 18.83
C MET A 1 -8.84 54.24 19.56
N SER A 2 -7.93 53.40 19.12
CA SER A 2 -6.83 53.53 18.16
C SER A 2 -6.50 52.17 17.54
N PHE A 3 -6.14 52.20 16.26
CA PHE A 3 -5.60 51.10 15.47
C PHE A 3 -4.25 50.58 15.99
N ARG A 4 -3.96 49.30 15.76
CA ARG A 4 -2.57 48.84 15.56
C ARG A 4 -2.51 47.62 14.62
N ASN A 5 -2.06 47.89 13.40
CA ASN A 5 -1.57 46.89 12.43
C ASN A 5 -0.29 46.22 12.95
N PRO A 6 0.06 45.07 12.36
CA PRO A 6 1.43 44.86 11.92
C PRO A 6 1.49 44.60 10.41
N SER A 7 2.45 45.29 9.81
CA SER A 7 2.85 45.31 8.41
C SER A 7 3.48 44.02 7.92
N ARG A 8 3.21 43.71 6.66
CA ARG A 8 3.96 42.81 5.78
C ARG A 8 5.44 43.19 5.73
N ASN A 9 6.31 42.18 5.65
CA ASN A 9 7.56 42.25 4.90
C ASN A 9 7.79 40.90 4.19
N PHE A 10 7.76 40.95 2.87
CA PHE A 10 8.25 39.88 2.00
C PHE A 10 9.78 39.92 1.97
N SER A 11 10.42 38.76 2.05
CA SER A 11 11.81 38.60 1.63
C SER A 11 11.90 37.34 0.80
N SER A 12 12.13 37.58 -0.49
CA SER A 12 12.52 36.59 -1.49
C SER A 12 13.86 35.99 -1.13
N SER A 13 13.94 34.66 -1.08
CA SER A 13 15.19 33.97 -1.33
C SER A 13 14.94 32.86 -2.33
N SER A 14 15.66 33.01 -3.43
CA SER A 14 15.80 32.11 -4.57
C SER A 14 16.53 30.84 -4.14
N LEU A 15 15.95 29.67 -4.40
CA LEU A 15 16.72 28.44 -4.51
C LEU A 15 16.44 27.80 -5.87
N SER A 16 17.31 28.15 -6.82
CA SER A 16 17.49 27.51 -8.10
C SER A 16 18.30 26.23 -7.89
N GLY A 17 17.84 25.09 -8.40
CA GLY A 17 18.60 23.84 -8.31
C GLY A 17 17.82 22.64 -8.81
N LEU A 18 17.25 22.72 -10.02
CA LEU A 18 16.58 21.61 -10.67
C LEU A 18 17.62 20.70 -11.34
N GLY A 19 17.85 19.52 -10.78
CA GLY A 19 18.50 18.39 -11.46
C GLY A 19 17.52 17.77 -12.45
N GLN A 20 17.89 17.83 -13.73
CA GLN A 20 17.07 17.40 -14.87
C GLN A 20 17.43 15.97 -15.28
N ARG A 21 16.50 15.04 -15.12
CA ARG A 21 16.40 13.74 -15.82
C ARG A 21 14.91 13.38 -15.76
N GLY A 22 14.12 13.61 -16.81
CA GLY A 22 14.18 12.89 -18.08
C GLY A 22 13.02 11.90 -18.09
N SER A 23 11.81 12.35 -18.46
CA SER A 23 10.70 11.46 -18.80
C SER A 23 9.84 12.12 -19.87
N MET A 24 9.87 11.53 -21.07
CA MET A 24 9.07 11.92 -22.23
C MET A 24 7.73 11.21 -22.17
N PHE A 25 6.69 11.87 -21.67
CA PHE A 25 5.30 11.62 -22.07
C PHE A 25 4.52 12.93 -21.97
N GLY A 26 4.05 13.41 -23.13
CA GLY A 26 3.34 14.69 -23.26
C GLY A 26 2.00 14.66 -22.54
N SER A 27 1.88 15.48 -21.49
CA SER A 27 0.61 15.84 -20.87
C SER A 27 -0.03 16.98 -21.67
N ILE A 28 -1.19 16.73 -22.26
CA ILE A 28 -2.02 17.79 -22.85
C ILE A 28 -2.62 18.58 -21.68
N SER A 29 -2.21 19.84 -21.54
CA SER A 29 -2.67 20.74 -20.49
C SER A 29 -4.10 21.21 -20.72
N SER A 30 -4.92 21.20 -19.67
CA SER A 30 -6.34 21.61 -19.63
C SER A 30 -6.60 23.08 -20.00
N SER A 31 -5.55 23.90 -20.10
CA SER A 31 -5.62 25.31 -20.50
C SER A 31 -5.79 25.52 -22.01
N SER A 32 -5.66 24.48 -22.84
CA SER A 32 -5.80 24.59 -24.30
C SER A 32 -7.26 24.51 -24.78
N ILE A 33 -8.14 23.92 -23.97
CA ILE A 33 -9.56 23.69 -24.31
C ILE A 33 -10.40 24.94 -24.00
N GLY A 34 -10.01 25.75 -23.01
CA GLY A 34 -10.75 26.94 -22.61
C GLY A 34 -10.78 28.08 -23.65
N ASN A 35 -9.77 28.15 -24.52
CA ASN A 35 -9.61 29.29 -25.44
C ASN A 35 -10.35 29.16 -26.77
N MET A 36 -10.83 27.96 -27.15
CA MET A 36 -11.62 27.80 -28.39
C MET A 36 -13.11 28.11 -28.21
N ALA A 37 -13.63 28.01 -26.98
CA ALA A 37 -15.05 28.24 -26.68
C ALA A 37 -15.48 29.72 -26.79
N ASN A 38 -14.52 30.67 -26.69
CA ASN A 38 -14.83 32.10 -26.66
C ASN A 38 -14.83 32.77 -28.04
N THR A 39 -14.26 32.14 -29.07
CA THR A 39 -14.08 32.71 -30.42
C THR A 39 -15.22 32.40 -31.41
N MET A 40 -16.23 31.63 -31.03
CA MET A 40 -17.32 31.20 -31.94
C MET A 40 -18.74 31.49 -31.42
N ARG A 41 -18.93 32.47 -30.52
CA ARG A 41 -20.27 32.93 -30.13
C ARG A 41 -20.77 34.01 -31.10
N PRO A 42 -21.94 33.85 -31.75
CA PRO A 42 -22.55 34.95 -32.50
C PRO A 42 -23.17 35.94 -31.50
N HIS A 43 -22.80 37.21 -31.62
CA HIS A 43 -23.35 38.30 -30.82
C HIS A 43 -24.79 38.61 -31.27
N VAL A 44 -25.76 38.54 -30.36
CA VAL A 44 -27.15 38.90 -30.62
C VAL A 44 -27.45 40.20 -29.87
N ASN A 45 -27.71 41.27 -30.61
CA ASN A 45 -28.32 42.49 -30.07
C ASN A 45 -29.81 42.44 -30.42
N ILE A 46 -30.67 42.36 -29.41
CA ILE A 46 -32.14 42.36 -29.57
C ILE A 46 -32.61 43.79 -29.28
N ASN A 47 -32.83 44.59 -30.33
CA ASN A 47 -33.62 45.80 -30.21
C ASN A 47 -35.08 45.46 -30.51
N SER A 48 -35.91 45.45 -29.46
CA SER A 48 -37.35 45.26 -29.55
C SER A 48 -38.06 46.59 -29.82
N ASN A 49 -38.32 46.93 -31.08
CA ASN A 49 -39.54 47.64 -31.46
C ASN A 49 -39.68 47.78 -32.98
N THR A 50 -40.92 47.65 -33.45
CA THR A 50 -41.48 47.93 -34.81
C THR A 50 -41.61 46.74 -35.77
N PHE A 51 -42.85 46.27 -35.93
CA PHE A 51 -43.28 45.35 -37.00
C PHE A 51 -43.49 46.11 -38.32
N SER A 52 -42.81 45.67 -39.38
CA SER A 52 -42.94 46.07 -40.80
C SER A 52 -42.35 44.91 -41.65
N PRO A 53 -42.26 44.93 -43.01
CA PRO A 53 -42.10 43.74 -43.88
C PRO A 53 -40.68 43.10 -43.85
N ASP A 54 -40.08 43.09 -42.66
CA ASP A 54 -38.78 42.60 -42.24
C ASP A 54 -38.88 41.15 -41.72
N ASP A 55 -40.08 40.63 -41.44
CA ASP A 55 -40.30 39.24 -40.99
C ASP A 55 -39.73 38.20 -41.97
N LYS A 56 -39.72 38.50 -43.27
CA LYS A 56 -39.14 37.60 -44.28
C LYS A 56 -37.61 37.67 -44.30
N GLU A 57 -37.03 38.80 -43.93
CA GLU A 57 -35.58 39.04 -43.87
C GLU A 57 -35.00 38.52 -42.55
N THR A 58 -35.72 38.68 -41.44
CA THR A 58 -35.42 38.04 -40.15
C THR A 58 -35.56 36.51 -40.23
N MET A 59 -36.60 35.99 -40.91
CA MET A 59 -36.73 34.56 -41.17
C MET A 59 -35.64 34.02 -42.11
N LYS A 60 -35.16 34.82 -43.07
CA LYS A 60 -33.98 34.47 -43.87
C LYS A 60 -32.72 34.44 -43.01
N GLY A 61 -32.47 35.44 -42.17
CA GLY A 61 -31.31 35.46 -41.27
C GLY A 61 -31.31 34.31 -40.26
N LEU A 62 -32.49 33.89 -39.78
CA LEU A 62 -32.63 32.69 -38.95
C LEU A 62 -32.38 31.40 -39.74
N ASN A 63 -32.87 31.31 -40.98
CA ASN A 63 -32.63 30.16 -41.84
C ASN A 63 -31.15 30.07 -42.26
N ASP A 64 -30.49 31.19 -42.53
CA ASP A 64 -29.06 31.25 -42.83
C ASP A 64 -28.21 30.85 -41.62
N ARG A 65 -28.64 31.23 -40.40
CA ARG A 65 -28.04 30.74 -39.15
C ARG A 65 -28.28 29.24 -38.95
N LEU A 66 -29.49 28.75 -39.22
CA LEU A 66 -29.81 27.32 -39.15
C LEU A 66 -29.00 26.52 -40.18
N ALA A 67 -28.85 27.02 -41.41
CA ALA A 67 -28.00 26.45 -42.43
C ALA A 67 -26.52 26.44 -41.99
N GLY A 68 -26.06 27.50 -41.33
CA GLY A 68 -24.75 27.56 -40.69
C GLY A 68 -24.58 26.49 -39.59
N TYR A 69 -25.57 26.33 -38.71
CA TYR A 69 -25.55 25.28 -37.69
C TYR A 69 -25.57 23.88 -38.29
N LEU A 70 -26.41 23.63 -39.31
CA LEU A 70 -26.45 22.34 -40.01
C LEU A 70 -25.15 22.03 -40.74
N SER A 71 -24.52 23.05 -41.34
CA SER A 71 -23.19 22.90 -41.96
C SER A 71 -22.11 22.59 -40.93
N ASN A 72 -22.17 23.23 -39.76
CA ASN A 72 -21.20 22.99 -38.68
C ASN A 72 -21.41 21.60 -38.05
N VAL A 73 -22.66 21.15 -37.88
CA VAL A 73 -22.97 19.79 -37.43
C VAL A 73 -22.43 18.77 -38.41
N ARG A 74 -22.61 18.96 -39.73
CA ARG A 74 -22.03 18.06 -40.74
C ARG A 74 -20.50 18.03 -40.71
N LEU A 75 -19.85 19.19 -40.55
CA LEU A 75 -18.39 19.25 -40.44
C LEU A 75 -17.89 18.56 -39.15
N MET A 76 -18.60 18.73 -38.04
CA MET A 76 -18.31 18.04 -36.79
C MET A 76 -18.52 16.52 -36.93
N GLU A 77 -19.59 16.09 -37.59
CA GLU A 77 -19.87 14.68 -37.88
C GLU A 77 -18.78 14.06 -38.78
N GLU A 78 -18.34 14.77 -39.81
CA GLU A 78 -17.23 14.33 -40.67
C GLU A 78 -15.93 14.25 -39.89
N SER A 79 -15.62 15.26 -39.06
CA SER A 79 -14.43 15.25 -38.21
C SER A 79 -14.47 14.09 -37.20
N ASN A 80 -15.63 13.82 -36.60
CA ASN A 80 -15.80 12.69 -35.68
C ASN A 80 -15.65 11.36 -36.39
N ASN A 81 -16.21 11.19 -37.60
CA ASN A 81 -16.03 9.98 -38.40
C ASN A 81 -14.55 9.74 -38.72
N THR A 82 -13.79 10.77 -39.09
CA THR A 82 -12.35 10.63 -39.34
C THR A 82 -11.56 10.27 -38.09
N LEU A 83 -11.92 10.85 -36.93
CA LEU A 83 -11.31 10.50 -35.64
C LEU A 83 -11.64 9.06 -35.22
N GLU A 84 -12.88 8.61 -35.44
CA GLU A 84 -13.27 7.22 -35.20
C GLU A 84 -12.48 6.24 -36.08
N GLU A 85 -12.26 6.58 -37.35
CA GLU A 85 -11.46 5.77 -38.27
C GLU A 85 -9.98 5.71 -37.82
N GLN A 86 -9.42 6.84 -37.39
CA GLN A 86 -8.06 6.90 -36.82
C GLN A 86 -7.94 6.08 -35.53
N ILE A 87 -8.95 6.09 -34.66
CA ILE A 87 -8.97 5.27 -33.44
C ILE A 87 -9.03 3.78 -33.80
N LYS A 88 -9.85 3.40 -34.78
CA LYS A 88 -9.92 2.01 -35.27
C LYS A 88 -8.58 1.56 -35.85
N ASP A 89 -7.92 2.37 -36.67
CA ASP A 89 -6.60 2.04 -37.23
C ASP A 89 -5.53 1.95 -36.12
N ALA A 90 -5.56 2.85 -35.14
CA ALA A 90 -4.66 2.79 -33.98
C ALA A 90 -4.89 1.54 -33.12
N MET A 91 -6.14 1.10 -32.94
CA MET A 91 -6.45 -0.15 -32.25
C MET A 91 -5.97 -1.37 -33.02
N MET A 92 -6.11 -1.38 -34.35
CA MET A 92 -5.62 -2.47 -35.21
C MET A 92 -4.09 -2.53 -35.20
N ARG A 93 -3.40 -1.40 -35.24
CA ARG A 93 -1.93 -1.33 -35.06
C ARG A 93 -1.51 -1.85 -33.69
N LYS A 94 -2.17 -1.40 -32.62
CA LYS A 94 -1.88 -1.87 -31.26
C LYS A 94 -2.15 -3.38 -31.09
N SER A 95 -3.15 -3.92 -31.79
CA SER A 95 -3.44 -5.35 -31.83
C SER A 95 -2.42 -6.15 -32.64
N ASN A 96 -1.75 -5.54 -33.63
CA ASN A 96 -0.68 -6.18 -34.40
C ASN A 96 0.69 -6.07 -33.70
N GLU A 97 0.86 -5.09 -32.80
CA GLU A 97 2.09 -4.89 -32.01
C GLU A 97 2.30 -5.96 -30.92
N THR A 98 1.28 -6.76 -30.60
CA THR A 98 1.38 -7.89 -29.64
C THR A 98 2.12 -9.11 -30.20
N GLY A 99 2.44 -9.12 -31.50
CA GLY A 99 3.25 -10.15 -32.16
C GLY A 99 4.76 -9.86 -32.17
N ARG A 100 5.26 -8.94 -31.33
CA ARG A 100 6.70 -8.67 -31.24
C ARG A 100 7.34 -9.69 -30.31
N ASP A 101 8.33 -10.44 -30.81
CA ASP A 101 9.00 -11.49 -30.04
C ASP A 101 9.75 -10.93 -28.83
N TRP A 102 9.12 -10.99 -27.64
CA TRP A 102 9.69 -10.52 -26.37
C TRP A 102 10.73 -11.47 -25.76
N SER A 103 10.90 -12.66 -26.34
CA SER A 103 11.79 -13.72 -25.84
C SER A 103 13.26 -13.28 -25.71
N ALA A 104 13.73 -12.40 -26.60
CA ALA A 104 15.10 -11.87 -26.53
C ALA A 104 15.31 -10.92 -25.33
N TYR A 105 14.29 -10.12 -25.00
CA TYR A 105 14.33 -9.23 -23.83
C TYR A 105 14.17 -10.01 -22.53
N GLU A 106 13.37 -11.07 -22.53
CA GLU A 106 13.16 -11.93 -21.36
C GLU A 106 14.47 -12.56 -20.86
N LYS A 107 15.31 -13.08 -21.77
CA LYS A 107 16.64 -13.60 -21.41
C LYS A 107 17.55 -12.54 -20.79
N SER A 108 17.56 -11.34 -21.35
CA SER A 108 18.36 -10.23 -20.79
C SER A 108 17.85 -9.79 -19.41
N ILE A 109 16.54 -9.88 -19.17
CA ILE A 109 15.94 -9.55 -17.87
C ILE A 109 16.24 -10.65 -16.84
N THR A 110 16.22 -11.92 -17.23
CA THR A 110 16.58 -13.02 -16.34
C THR A 110 18.05 -12.97 -15.96
N ASP A 111 18.95 -12.65 -16.90
CA ASP A 111 20.39 -12.53 -16.62
C ASP A 111 20.68 -11.37 -15.66
N VAL A 112 20.03 -10.22 -15.86
CA VAL A 112 20.17 -9.06 -14.95
C VAL A 112 19.57 -9.35 -13.57
N ARG A 113 18.49 -10.12 -13.48
CA ARG A 113 17.93 -10.58 -12.20
C ARG A 113 18.86 -11.56 -11.49
N ASN A 114 19.44 -12.51 -12.21
CA ASN A 114 20.42 -13.44 -11.66
C ASN A 114 21.71 -12.72 -11.22
N GLN A 115 22.12 -11.67 -11.92
CA GLN A 115 23.26 -10.83 -11.52
C GLN A 115 22.96 -9.98 -10.27
N ARG A 116 21.71 -9.56 -10.07
CA ARG A 116 21.25 -8.90 -8.83
C ARG A 116 21.18 -9.87 -7.66
N ASP A 117 20.72 -11.10 -7.89
CA ASP A 117 20.45 -12.08 -6.85
C ASP A 117 21.61 -13.07 -6.60
N GLY A 118 22.71 -12.96 -7.37
CA GLY A 118 24.03 -13.52 -7.03
C GLY A 118 24.57 -12.93 -5.71
N PRO A 119 25.63 -13.48 -5.09
CA PRO A 119 25.90 -13.39 -3.65
C PRO A 119 26.24 -11.97 -3.16
N GLN A 120 25.25 -11.09 -3.05
CA GLN A 120 25.27 -9.86 -2.26
C GLN A 120 24.82 -10.18 -0.83
N ARG A 121 25.60 -10.99 -0.12
CA ARG A 121 25.55 -11.10 1.34
C ARG A 121 26.90 -10.62 1.88
N PRO A 122 27.15 -9.29 1.83
CA PRO A 122 27.42 -8.61 3.10
C PRO A 122 26.90 -7.16 3.21
N VAL A 123 26.41 -6.54 2.13
CA VAL A 123 26.09 -5.10 2.15
C VAL A 123 24.75 -4.81 2.82
N VAL A 124 23.76 -5.70 2.70
CA VAL A 124 22.42 -5.51 3.29
C VAL A 124 22.46 -5.59 4.82
N LEU A 125 23.35 -6.40 5.40
CA LEU A 125 23.49 -6.51 6.86
C LEU A 125 24.15 -5.26 7.46
N HIS A 126 25.13 -4.66 6.78
CA HIS A 126 25.79 -3.44 7.26
C HIS A 126 24.88 -2.20 7.20
N VAL A 127 23.98 -2.12 6.21
CA VAL A 127 22.99 -1.03 6.12
C VAL A 127 21.94 -1.15 7.24
N ASN A 128 21.61 -2.36 7.68
CA ASN A 128 20.64 -2.60 8.75
C ASN A 128 21.21 -2.33 10.16
N GLU A 129 22.54 -2.39 10.34
CA GLU A 129 23.20 -1.98 11.60
C GLU A 129 23.41 -0.45 11.69
N LEU A 130 23.51 0.26 10.56
CA LEU A 130 23.74 1.71 10.51
C LEU A 130 22.46 2.55 10.67
N PHE A 131 21.28 1.97 10.44
CA PHE A 131 19.98 2.62 10.68
C PHE A 131 19.16 1.79 11.69
N PRO A 132 19.08 2.20 12.97
CA PRO A 132 18.26 1.48 13.93
C PRO A 132 16.80 1.57 13.49
N ALA A 133 16.15 0.42 13.32
CA ALA A 133 14.74 0.29 12.90
C ALA A 133 13.79 1.23 13.67
N GLY A 134 14.11 1.52 14.94
CA GLY A 134 13.35 2.47 15.78
C GLY A 134 13.34 3.92 15.29
N ARG A 135 14.35 4.39 14.52
CA ARG A 135 14.32 5.74 13.94
C ARG A 135 13.29 5.84 12.82
N PHE A 136 13.21 4.82 11.97
CA PHE A 136 12.21 4.77 10.90
C PHE A 136 10.79 4.65 11.48
N GLU A 137 10.59 3.80 12.49
CA GLU A 137 9.31 3.67 13.19
C GLU A 137 8.90 4.96 13.91
N SER A 138 9.84 5.64 14.58
CA SER A 138 9.56 6.93 15.23
C SER A 138 9.21 8.03 14.21
N GLU A 139 9.90 8.07 13.07
CA GLU A 139 9.60 9.02 12.00
C GLU A 139 8.25 8.71 11.34
N GLN A 140 7.92 7.43 11.14
CA GLN A 140 6.64 7.01 10.62
C GLN A 140 5.50 7.37 11.57
N ALA A 141 5.66 7.16 12.88
CA ALA A 141 4.69 7.58 13.90
C ALA A 141 4.50 9.11 13.91
N MET A 142 5.59 9.88 13.82
CA MET A 142 5.51 11.35 13.71
C MET A 142 4.81 11.78 12.42
N ARG A 143 5.10 11.15 11.28
CA ARG A 143 4.41 11.43 10.00
C ARG A 143 2.92 11.14 10.10
N GLN A 144 2.53 10.01 10.67
CA GLN A 144 1.13 9.67 10.88
C GLN A 144 0.44 10.66 11.82
N GLY A 145 1.11 11.12 12.88
CA GLY A 145 0.59 12.18 13.76
C GLY A 145 0.33 13.48 13.01
N VAL A 146 1.29 13.93 12.20
CA VAL A 146 1.13 15.13 11.37
C VAL A 146 0.05 14.96 10.30
N GLU A 147 -0.08 13.78 9.71
CA GLU A 147 -1.16 13.48 8.74
C GLU A 147 -2.53 13.52 9.39
N GLN A 148 -2.67 13.00 10.62
CA GLN A 148 -3.91 13.09 11.40
C GLN A 148 -4.23 14.53 11.77
N ASP A 149 -3.25 15.32 12.20
CA ASP A 149 -3.44 16.73 12.51
C ASP A 149 -3.83 17.54 11.27
N LEU A 150 -3.21 17.27 10.13
CA LEU A 150 -3.56 17.89 8.86
C LEU A 150 -4.96 17.51 8.40
N ALA A 151 -5.38 16.26 8.58
CA ALA A 151 -6.75 15.82 8.32
C ALA A 151 -7.75 16.52 9.25
N ARG A 152 -7.41 16.66 10.54
CA ARG A 152 -8.23 17.39 11.53
C ARG A 152 -8.34 18.87 11.19
N LEU A 153 -7.25 19.52 10.81
CA LEU A 153 -7.23 20.93 10.39
C LEU A 153 -8.06 21.15 9.12
N ARG A 154 -7.98 20.24 8.13
CA ARG A 154 -8.85 20.28 6.94
C ARG A 154 -10.32 20.16 7.31
N LYS A 155 -10.68 19.24 8.20
CA LYS A 155 -12.05 19.11 8.69
C LYS A 155 -12.52 20.38 9.40
N MET A 156 -11.70 20.98 10.28
CA MET A 156 -12.05 22.25 10.93
C MET A 156 -12.21 23.39 9.91
N LEU A 157 -11.40 23.42 8.85
CA LEU A 157 -11.56 24.38 7.77
C LEU A 157 -12.89 24.18 7.04
N ASP A 158 -13.25 22.95 6.72
CA ASP A 158 -14.53 22.63 6.07
C ASP A 158 -15.72 22.98 6.98
N ASP A 159 -15.65 22.63 8.27
CA ASP A 159 -16.68 22.95 9.27
C ASP A 159 -16.85 24.48 9.42
N THR A 160 -15.75 25.24 9.46
CA THR A 160 -15.80 26.71 9.51
C THR A 160 -16.31 27.31 8.20
N TYR A 161 -15.99 26.73 7.04
CA TYR A 161 -16.53 27.15 5.75
C TYR A 161 -18.04 26.93 5.67
N MET A 162 -18.51 25.77 6.14
CA MET A 162 -19.94 25.46 6.22
C MET A 162 -20.67 26.40 7.17
N SER A 163 -20.12 26.66 8.36
CA SER A 163 -20.68 27.63 9.29
C SER A 163 -20.72 29.05 8.70
N ARG A 164 -19.67 29.47 7.97
CA ARG A 164 -19.65 30.74 7.25
C ARG A 164 -20.76 30.81 6.21
N MET A 165 -20.93 29.76 5.40
CA MET A 165 -21.97 29.70 4.37
C MET A 165 -23.38 29.72 4.98
N GLN A 166 -23.60 29.05 6.11
CA GLN A 166 -24.86 29.10 6.85
C GLN A 166 -25.17 30.51 7.37
N LEU A 167 -24.18 31.18 7.97
CA LEU A 167 -24.33 32.56 8.46
C LEU A 167 -24.53 33.55 7.31
N GLU A 168 -23.82 33.39 6.19
CA GLU A 168 -24.03 34.17 4.96
C GLU A 168 -25.47 33.99 4.44
N GLY A 169 -25.99 32.76 4.45
CA GLY A 169 -27.38 32.48 4.10
C GLY A 169 -28.39 33.15 5.03
N GLN A 170 -28.16 33.12 6.34
CA GLN A 170 -29.03 33.83 7.31
C GLN A 170 -29.00 35.35 7.12
N VAL A 171 -27.81 35.92 6.85
CA VAL A 171 -27.67 37.34 6.56
C VAL A 171 -28.45 37.72 5.30
N GLU A 172 -28.37 36.90 4.25
CA GLU A 172 -29.09 37.17 3.01
C GLU A 172 -30.61 37.03 3.19
N SER A 173 -31.07 36.00 3.90
CA SER A 173 -32.49 35.84 4.25
C SER A 173 -33.02 37.03 5.06
N MET A 174 -32.30 37.51 6.07
CA MET A 174 -32.70 38.72 6.82
C MET A 174 -32.71 39.98 5.94
N ARG A 175 -31.81 40.08 4.96
CA ARG A 175 -31.82 41.19 3.99
C ARG A 175 -33.03 41.12 3.07
N GLU A 176 -33.39 39.92 2.60
CA GLU A 176 -34.60 39.69 1.79
C GLU A 176 -35.85 40.05 2.60
N GLU A 177 -35.95 39.65 3.86
CA GLU A 177 -37.05 40.01 4.75
C GLU A 177 -37.17 41.52 4.94
N LEU A 178 -36.06 42.22 5.18
CA LEU A 178 -36.06 43.69 5.29
C LEU A 178 -36.50 44.36 3.98
N ALA A 179 -36.04 43.85 2.84
CA ALA A 179 -36.43 44.37 1.53
C ALA A 179 -37.93 44.14 1.27
N PHE A 180 -38.44 42.97 1.63
CA PHE A 180 -39.86 42.63 1.54
C PHE A 180 -40.72 43.54 2.41
N LEU A 181 -40.35 43.73 3.68
CA LEU A 181 -41.09 44.58 4.61
C LEU A 181 -41.11 46.05 4.16
N LYS A 182 -39.98 46.54 3.63
CA LYS A 182 -39.88 47.89 3.08
C LYS A 182 -40.78 48.08 1.86
N LYS A 183 -40.79 47.11 0.94
CA LYS A 183 -41.67 47.13 -0.24
C LYS A 183 -43.14 47.09 0.16
N ASN A 184 -43.51 46.24 1.12
CA ASN A 184 -44.87 46.15 1.61
C ASN A 184 -45.32 47.46 2.27
N HIS A 185 -44.45 48.09 3.06
CA HIS A 185 -44.75 49.39 3.65
C HIS A 185 -44.94 50.49 2.59
N GLU A 186 -44.11 50.52 1.55
CA GLU A 186 -44.25 51.46 0.44
C GLU A 186 -45.57 51.25 -0.31
N GLU A 187 -45.97 50.00 -0.53
CA GLU A 187 -47.26 49.63 -1.12
C GLU A 187 -48.44 50.04 -0.23
N ASP A 188 -48.39 49.79 1.07
CA ASP A 188 -49.41 50.19 2.04
C ASP A 188 -49.58 51.72 2.10
N VAL A 189 -48.47 52.46 2.09
CA VAL A 189 -48.49 53.94 2.05
C VAL A 189 -49.08 54.44 0.74
N ALA A 190 -48.75 53.83 -0.39
CA ALA A 190 -49.35 54.17 -1.68
C ALA A 190 -50.86 53.86 -1.71
N ASN A 191 -51.28 52.73 -1.15
CA ASN A 191 -52.68 52.33 -1.02
C ASN A 191 -53.46 53.30 -0.10
N MET A 192 -52.89 53.70 1.04
CA MET A 192 -53.51 54.72 1.89
C MET A 192 -53.58 56.09 1.21
N SER A 193 -52.54 56.50 0.49
CA SER A 193 -52.53 57.76 -0.26
C SER A 193 -53.59 57.77 -1.36
N THR A 194 -53.76 56.67 -2.11
CA THR A 194 -54.80 56.54 -3.12
C THR A 194 -56.21 56.52 -2.50
N GLN A 195 -56.41 55.88 -1.35
CA GLN A 195 -57.69 55.93 -0.63
C GLN A 195 -58.03 57.34 -0.11
N ILE A 196 -57.03 58.09 0.39
CA ILE A 196 -57.22 59.49 0.82
C ILE A 196 -57.57 60.36 -0.40
N ASN A 197 -56.92 60.16 -1.54
CA ASN A 197 -57.22 60.90 -2.77
C ASN A 197 -58.59 60.51 -3.38
N GLY A 198 -58.99 59.24 -3.27
CA GLY A 198 -60.28 58.73 -3.74
C GLY A 198 -61.47 59.09 -2.84
N SER A 199 -61.22 59.51 -1.60
CA SER A 199 -62.24 59.95 -0.64
C SER A 199 -62.51 61.46 -0.67
N GLN A 200 -62.09 62.17 -1.73
CA GLN A 200 -62.56 63.52 -2.00
C GLN A 200 -64.02 63.48 -2.50
N VAL A 201 -64.92 63.45 -1.51
CA VAL A 201 -66.37 63.34 -1.61
C VAL A 201 -66.97 64.47 -2.46
N ASN A 202 -67.59 64.11 -3.59
CA ASN A 202 -68.64 64.90 -4.24
C ASN A 202 -69.98 64.18 -4.02
N VAL A 203 -70.79 64.68 -3.08
CA VAL A 203 -72.17 64.23 -2.88
C VAL A 203 -73.06 65.00 -3.85
N HIS A 204 -73.48 64.36 -4.93
CA HIS A 204 -74.67 64.77 -5.68
C HIS A 204 -75.80 63.79 -5.35
N MET A 205 -76.73 64.27 -4.52
CA MET A 205 -78.02 63.64 -4.29
C MET A 205 -78.91 63.87 -5.53
N GLU A 206 -79.04 62.85 -6.39
CA GLU A 206 -80.21 62.73 -7.26
C GLU A 206 -81.20 61.73 -6.64
N THR A 207 -82.22 62.27 -5.97
CA THR A 207 -83.41 61.52 -5.58
C THR A 207 -84.34 61.43 -6.78
N LYS A 208 -84.30 60.30 -7.50
CA LYS A 208 -85.34 59.95 -8.47
C LYS A 208 -86.06 58.68 -8.04
N ASN A 209 -87.34 58.86 -7.79
CA ASN A 209 -88.45 57.92 -7.86
C ASN A 209 -88.53 56.90 -6.72
N GLY A 210 -89.76 56.71 -6.21
CA GLY A 210 -90.07 55.73 -5.17
C GLY A 210 -89.79 54.32 -5.66
N VAL A 211 -88.56 53.85 -5.46
CA VAL A 211 -88.23 52.45 -5.52
C VAL A 211 -88.82 51.80 -4.28
N ASP A 212 -89.53 50.69 -4.46
CA ASP A 212 -90.17 49.96 -3.38
C ASP A 212 -89.09 49.54 -2.37
N LEU A 213 -89.04 50.27 -1.25
CA LEU A 213 -87.96 50.16 -0.26
C LEU A 213 -87.89 48.72 0.29
N SER A 214 -89.02 48.03 0.29
CA SER A 214 -89.16 46.62 0.64
C SER A 214 -88.36 45.70 -0.31
N GLU A 215 -88.43 45.95 -1.62
CA GLU A 215 -87.71 45.17 -2.63
C GLU A 215 -86.19 45.39 -2.54
N ILE A 216 -85.74 46.63 -2.29
CA ILE A 216 -84.31 46.93 -2.07
C ILE A 216 -83.81 46.26 -0.79
N ILE A 217 -84.54 46.35 0.32
CA ILE A 217 -84.13 45.76 1.61
C ILE A 217 -84.05 44.23 1.51
N THR A 218 -85.02 43.60 0.83
CA THR A 218 -84.99 42.15 0.59
C THR A 218 -83.85 41.76 -0.35
N ASN A 219 -83.59 42.53 -1.42
CA ASN A 219 -82.43 42.30 -2.29
C ASN A 219 -81.10 42.40 -1.53
N ILE A 220 -80.92 43.46 -0.74
CA ILE A 220 -79.74 43.65 0.13
C ILE A 220 -79.57 42.47 1.09
N ARG A 221 -80.67 41.99 1.70
CA ARG A 221 -80.63 40.81 2.57
C ARG A 221 -80.17 39.56 1.81
N THR A 222 -80.71 39.30 0.61
CA THR A 222 -80.27 38.15 -0.21
C THR A 222 -78.83 38.28 -0.69
N GLN A 223 -78.33 39.49 -0.94
CA GLN A 223 -76.93 39.74 -1.28
C GLN A 223 -76.01 39.41 -0.10
N TYR A 224 -76.36 39.87 1.11
CA TYR A 224 -75.61 39.54 2.33
C TYR A 224 -75.67 38.05 2.65
N GLU A 225 -76.83 37.40 2.49
CA GLU A 225 -76.98 35.97 2.74
C GLU A 225 -76.15 35.15 1.74
N ARG A 226 -76.15 35.54 0.46
CA ARG A 226 -75.27 34.94 -0.57
C ARG A 226 -73.79 35.20 -0.27
N ALA A 227 -73.42 36.39 0.17
CA ALA A 227 -72.04 36.72 0.51
C ALA A 227 -71.55 35.96 1.76
N ALA A 228 -72.41 35.81 2.77
CA ALA A 228 -72.13 35.03 3.97
C ALA A 228 -71.99 33.55 3.63
N GLN A 229 -72.90 33.00 2.81
CA GLN A 229 -72.83 31.62 2.35
C GLN A 229 -71.57 31.36 1.52
N LYS A 230 -71.25 32.26 0.58
CA LYS A 230 -70.03 32.16 -0.22
C LYS A 230 -68.77 32.24 0.66
N SER A 231 -68.76 33.13 1.64
CA SER A 231 -67.65 33.21 2.60
C SER A 231 -67.51 31.92 3.42
N GLN A 232 -68.62 31.30 3.83
CA GLN A 232 -68.59 30.02 4.53
C GLN A 232 -68.01 28.92 3.63
N GLU A 233 -68.54 28.77 2.41
CA GLU A 233 -68.06 27.78 1.44
C GLU A 233 -66.58 27.98 1.09
N GLU A 234 -66.12 29.22 0.90
CA GLU A 234 -64.71 29.54 0.67
C GLU A 234 -63.83 29.18 1.86
N THR A 235 -64.29 29.42 3.10
CA THR A 235 -63.54 29.01 4.30
C THR A 235 -63.49 27.50 4.47
N GLU A 236 -64.59 26.80 4.24
CA GLU A 236 -64.66 25.34 4.32
C GLU A 236 -63.76 24.70 3.26
N ALA A 237 -63.81 25.19 2.02
CA ALA A 237 -62.92 24.75 0.94
C ALA A 237 -61.44 25.03 1.26
N TRP A 238 -61.14 26.17 1.89
CA TRP A 238 -59.79 26.51 2.32
C TRP A 238 -59.27 25.57 3.40
N TYR A 239 -60.08 25.29 4.44
CA TYR A 239 -59.73 24.32 5.47
C TYR A 239 -59.57 22.92 4.89
N GLN A 240 -60.50 22.49 4.04
CA GLN A 240 -60.45 21.18 3.40
C GLN A 240 -59.16 21.01 2.59
N LYS A 241 -58.78 22.00 1.77
CA LYS A 241 -57.52 21.99 1.03
C LYS A 241 -56.30 21.96 1.97
N LYS A 242 -56.36 22.65 3.11
CA LYS A 242 -55.27 22.65 4.09
C LYS A 242 -55.12 21.28 4.76
N PHE A 243 -56.24 20.65 5.12
CA PHE A 243 -56.26 19.28 5.66
C PHE A 243 -55.77 18.26 4.65
N GLU A 244 -56.19 18.36 3.39
CA GLU A 244 -55.71 17.49 2.31
C GLU A 244 -54.19 17.62 2.09
N ASN A 245 -53.67 18.84 2.11
CA ASN A 245 -52.22 19.07 1.99
C ASN A 245 -51.45 18.49 3.19
N ILE A 246 -51.92 18.74 4.43
CA ILE A 246 -51.29 18.15 5.62
C ILE A 246 -51.36 16.62 5.58
N ALA A 247 -52.50 16.05 5.18
CA ALA A 247 -52.65 14.60 5.05
C ALA A 247 -51.67 14.03 4.01
N ALA A 248 -51.54 14.68 2.85
CA ALA A 248 -50.59 14.29 1.81
C ALA A 248 -49.13 14.39 2.28
N GLU A 249 -48.77 15.46 2.99
CA GLU A 249 -47.43 15.66 3.55
C GLU A 249 -47.11 14.61 4.63
N VAL A 250 -48.08 14.29 5.50
CA VAL A 250 -47.94 13.22 6.48
C VAL A 250 -47.74 11.87 5.79
N THR A 251 -48.53 11.54 4.76
CA THR A 251 -48.33 10.29 4.01
C THR A 251 -46.95 10.23 3.37
N GLN A 252 -46.50 11.32 2.72
CA GLN A 252 -45.18 11.39 2.11
C GLN A 252 -44.05 11.25 3.14
N ASN A 253 -44.18 11.91 4.30
CA ASN A 253 -43.21 11.79 5.38
C ASN A 253 -43.17 10.37 5.95
N THR A 254 -44.33 9.73 6.15
CA THR A 254 -44.39 8.34 6.62
C THR A 254 -43.77 7.36 5.62
N GLU A 255 -43.97 7.56 4.32
CA GLU A 255 -43.34 6.76 3.27
C GLU A 255 -41.83 6.98 3.22
N ALA A 256 -41.37 8.24 3.32
CA ALA A 256 -39.94 8.57 3.39
C ALA A 256 -39.27 7.97 4.64
N LEU A 257 -39.97 7.96 5.78
CA LEU A 257 -39.48 7.34 7.02
C LEU A 257 -39.44 5.82 6.88
N GLN A 258 -40.45 5.21 6.27
CA GLN A 258 -40.50 3.77 6.06
C GLN A 258 -39.41 3.29 5.08
N THR A 259 -39.19 4.02 3.99
CA THR A 259 -38.10 3.74 3.03
C THR A 259 -36.72 3.90 3.68
N GLY A 260 -36.49 4.98 4.42
CA GLY A 260 -35.25 5.15 5.20
C GLY A 260 -35.04 4.04 6.23
N ARG A 261 -36.12 3.55 6.87
CA ARG A 261 -36.06 2.42 7.80
C ARG A 261 -35.73 1.10 7.11
N THR A 262 -36.26 0.85 5.91
CA THR A 262 -35.91 -0.35 5.12
C THR A 262 -34.45 -0.29 4.65
N GLU A 263 -34.00 0.86 4.16
CA GLU A 263 -32.59 1.05 3.74
C GLU A 263 -31.63 0.84 4.92
N LEU A 264 -31.94 1.39 6.09
CA LEU A 264 -31.13 1.20 7.30
C LEU A 264 -31.06 -0.29 7.68
N ASN A 265 -32.18 -1.01 7.61
CA ASN A 265 -32.20 -2.45 7.86
C ASN A 265 -31.39 -3.25 6.82
N ASP A 266 -31.47 -2.88 5.54
CA ASP A 266 -30.69 -3.55 4.49
C ASP A 266 -29.20 -3.28 4.65
N ARG A 267 -28.80 -2.06 5.03
CA ARG A 267 -27.40 -1.75 5.39
C ARG A 267 -26.94 -2.52 6.62
N ARG A 268 -27.77 -2.64 7.66
CA ARG A 268 -27.46 -3.49 8.82
C ARG A 268 -27.26 -4.95 8.43
N ARG A 269 -28.11 -5.49 7.55
CA ARG A 269 -27.97 -6.86 7.01
C ARG A 269 -26.68 -7.02 6.21
N GLN A 270 -26.33 -6.03 5.37
CA GLN A 270 -25.07 -6.04 4.61
C GLN A 270 -23.85 -6.02 5.54
N ILE A 271 -23.86 -5.21 6.60
CA ILE A 271 -22.78 -5.19 7.59
C ILE A 271 -22.64 -6.56 8.26
N GLN A 272 -23.75 -7.15 8.71
CA GLN A 272 -23.73 -8.48 9.33
C GLN A 272 -23.22 -9.56 8.36
N ALA A 273 -23.62 -9.52 7.09
CA ALA A 273 -23.12 -10.44 6.08
C ALA A 273 -21.60 -10.29 5.87
N LEU A 274 -21.10 -9.06 5.73
CA LEU A 274 -19.66 -8.79 5.57
C LEU A 274 -18.87 -9.18 6.83
N GLU A 275 -19.43 -9.01 8.02
CA GLU A 275 -18.80 -9.42 9.27
C GLU A 275 -18.69 -10.95 9.37
N ILE A 276 -19.73 -11.67 8.95
CA ILE A 276 -19.68 -13.14 8.84
C ILE A 276 -18.62 -13.54 7.80
N ASP A 277 -18.59 -12.91 6.63
CA ASP A 277 -17.59 -13.20 5.60
C ASP A 277 -16.16 -12.98 6.13
N LEU A 278 -15.91 -11.87 6.85
CA LEU A 278 -14.62 -11.64 7.51
C LEU A 278 -14.28 -12.72 8.54
N GLN A 279 -15.24 -13.12 9.37
CA GLN A 279 -15.03 -14.20 10.35
C GLN A 279 -14.73 -15.54 9.65
N THR A 280 -15.43 -15.86 8.56
CA THR A 280 -15.17 -17.10 7.81
C THR A 280 -13.79 -17.08 7.15
N LEU A 281 -13.36 -15.94 6.59
CA LEU A 281 -12.02 -15.76 6.03
C LEU A 281 -10.94 -15.87 7.10
N HIS A 282 -11.13 -15.28 8.28
CA HIS A 282 -10.21 -15.46 9.41
C HIS A 282 -10.13 -16.92 9.85
N ASN A 283 -11.25 -17.63 9.92
CA ASN A 283 -11.26 -19.06 10.25
C ASN A 283 -10.55 -19.89 9.17
N MET A 284 -10.68 -19.52 7.89
CA MET A 284 -9.96 -20.16 6.79
C MET A 284 -8.46 -19.90 6.85
N ILE A 285 -8.03 -18.67 7.12
CA ILE A 285 -6.61 -18.35 7.30
C ILE A 285 -6.05 -19.16 8.47
N ARG A 286 -6.75 -19.18 9.61
CA ARG A 286 -6.33 -19.94 10.79
C ARG A 286 -6.21 -21.43 10.50
N SER A 287 -7.18 -22.02 9.79
CA SER A 287 -7.09 -23.45 9.43
C SER A 287 -5.95 -23.75 8.47
N LEU A 288 -5.63 -22.84 7.54
CA LEU A 288 -4.48 -22.96 6.65
C LEU A 288 -3.14 -22.78 7.38
N GLU A 289 -3.07 -21.86 8.35
CA GLU A 289 -1.89 -21.71 9.21
C GLU A 289 -1.68 -22.95 10.09
N ASP A 290 -2.76 -23.52 10.62
CA ASP A 290 -2.71 -24.73 11.43
C ASP A 290 -2.28 -25.95 10.58
N THR A 291 -2.76 -26.08 9.34
CA THR A 291 -2.29 -27.14 8.43
C THR A 291 -0.84 -26.94 8.03
N LEU A 292 -0.41 -25.70 7.78
CA LEU A 292 0.99 -25.38 7.50
C LEU A 292 1.87 -25.80 8.69
N ARG A 293 1.54 -25.36 9.91
CA ARG A 293 2.27 -25.75 11.13
C ARG A 293 2.33 -27.26 11.34
N GLU A 294 1.22 -27.96 11.12
CA GLU A 294 1.18 -29.43 11.21
C GLU A 294 2.10 -30.08 10.17
N THR A 295 2.11 -29.58 8.93
CA THR A 295 3.02 -30.11 7.90
C THR A 295 4.49 -29.81 8.20
N GLU A 296 4.81 -28.60 8.67
CA GLU A 296 6.16 -28.24 9.10
C GLU A 296 6.62 -29.10 10.27
N ALA A 297 5.76 -29.33 11.27
CA ALA A 297 6.05 -30.20 12.40
C ALA A 297 6.32 -31.66 11.95
N ARG A 298 5.51 -32.18 11.02
CA ARG A 298 5.72 -33.51 10.43
C ARG A 298 7.05 -33.62 9.70
N TYR A 299 7.36 -32.68 8.82
CA TYR A 299 8.65 -32.66 8.12
C TYR A 299 9.82 -32.47 9.09
N GLY A 300 9.68 -31.64 10.12
CA GLY A 300 10.67 -31.50 11.18
C GLY A 300 10.93 -32.82 11.91
N GLN A 301 9.88 -33.60 12.18
CA GLN A 301 10.01 -34.94 12.78
C GLN A 301 10.68 -35.93 11.82
N GLU A 302 10.31 -35.94 10.54
CA GLU A 302 10.93 -36.81 9.52
C GLU A 302 12.42 -36.50 9.35
N VAL A 303 12.78 -35.22 9.22
CA VAL A 303 14.18 -34.77 9.14
C VAL A 303 14.94 -35.12 10.42
N GLY A 304 14.34 -34.92 11.59
CA GLY A 304 14.93 -35.34 12.86
C GLY A 304 15.17 -36.86 12.92
N GLY A 305 14.22 -37.65 12.42
CA GLY A 305 14.35 -39.12 12.29
C GLY A 305 15.50 -39.52 11.36
N HIS A 306 15.62 -38.90 10.19
CA HIS A 306 16.74 -39.12 9.27
C HIS A 306 18.08 -38.72 9.87
N ASN A 307 18.16 -37.56 10.53
CA ASN A 307 19.37 -37.10 11.19
C ASN A 307 19.81 -38.07 12.31
N ASN A 308 18.88 -38.57 13.11
CA ASN A 308 19.18 -39.60 14.11
C ASN A 308 19.71 -40.89 13.46
N ARG A 309 19.15 -41.30 12.31
CA ARG A 309 19.65 -42.47 11.57
C ARG A 309 21.05 -42.25 11.01
N ILE A 310 21.34 -41.05 10.50
CA ILE A 310 22.68 -40.67 10.04
C ILE A 310 23.66 -40.73 11.20
N GLN A 311 23.35 -40.13 12.35
CA GLN A 311 24.20 -40.16 13.54
C GLN A 311 24.48 -41.60 14.03
N GLN A 312 23.48 -42.48 13.98
CA GLN A 312 23.68 -43.90 14.29
C GLN A 312 24.66 -44.56 13.33
N LEU A 313 24.49 -44.35 12.02
CA LEU A 313 25.37 -44.92 10.99
C LEU A 313 26.80 -44.34 11.06
N GLU A 314 26.95 -43.05 11.34
CA GLU A 314 28.25 -42.42 11.57
C GLU A 314 28.93 -42.99 12.82
N GLY A 315 28.16 -43.24 13.89
CA GLY A 315 28.65 -43.92 15.09
C GLY A 315 29.11 -45.36 14.81
N GLU A 316 28.30 -46.14 14.09
CA GLU A 316 28.66 -47.51 13.65
C GLU A 316 29.94 -47.48 12.77
N LEU A 317 30.04 -46.54 11.83
CA LEU A 317 31.22 -46.37 10.98
C LEU A 317 32.46 -46.01 11.81
N GLY A 318 32.33 -45.10 12.77
CA GLY A 318 33.39 -44.74 13.70
C GLY A 318 33.88 -45.92 14.53
N GLN A 319 32.94 -46.74 15.03
CA GLN A 319 33.26 -47.96 15.78
C GLN A 319 34.02 -48.97 14.91
N VAL A 320 33.58 -49.21 13.68
CA VAL A 320 34.27 -50.13 12.76
C VAL A 320 35.67 -49.61 12.41
N ARG A 321 35.84 -48.30 12.18
CA ARG A 321 37.16 -47.69 11.95
C ARG A 321 38.09 -47.91 13.14
N ALA A 322 37.62 -47.62 14.36
CA ALA A 322 38.41 -47.85 15.58
C ALA A 322 38.79 -49.33 15.76
N GLN A 323 37.88 -50.25 15.41
CA GLN A 323 38.16 -51.68 15.45
C GLN A 323 39.24 -52.09 14.44
N VAL A 324 39.18 -51.57 13.20
CA VAL A 324 40.20 -51.84 12.16
C VAL A 324 41.56 -51.26 12.56
N GLU A 325 41.59 -50.06 13.11
CA GLU A 325 42.82 -49.45 13.64
C GLU A 325 43.42 -50.29 14.78
N GLY A 326 42.58 -50.76 15.70
CA GLY A 326 42.98 -51.69 16.77
C GLY A 326 43.58 -52.99 16.23
N GLN A 327 42.89 -53.65 15.28
CA GLN A 327 43.41 -54.85 14.63
C GLN A 327 44.73 -54.59 13.89
N THR A 328 44.86 -53.46 13.22
CA THR A 328 46.10 -53.08 12.52
C THR A 328 47.26 -52.94 13.50
N ALA A 329 47.03 -52.33 14.67
CA ALA A 329 48.02 -52.22 15.72
C ALA A 329 48.42 -53.59 16.30
N GLU A 330 47.44 -54.48 16.53
CA GLU A 330 47.69 -55.86 16.96
C GLU A 330 48.51 -56.65 15.93
N TYR A 331 48.17 -56.55 14.63
CA TYR A 331 48.93 -57.18 13.55
C TYR A 331 50.37 -56.66 13.48
N GLN A 332 50.57 -55.34 13.65
CA GLN A 332 51.92 -54.77 13.68
C GLN A 332 52.72 -55.27 14.89
N ALA A 333 52.09 -55.39 16.05
CA ALA A 333 52.73 -55.95 17.25
C ALA A 333 53.12 -57.43 17.03
N LEU A 334 52.23 -58.22 16.43
CA LEU A 334 52.51 -59.63 16.10
C LEU A 334 53.63 -59.76 15.06
N LEU A 335 53.64 -58.90 14.04
CA LEU A 335 54.72 -58.84 13.04
C LEU A 335 56.06 -58.54 13.71
N ASN A 336 56.11 -57.59 14.64
CA ASN A 336 57.33 -57.28 15.39
C ASN A 336 57.82 -58.47 16.21
N ILE A 337 56.92 -59.22 16.86
CA ILE A 337 57.28 -60.45 17.60
C ILE A 337 57.81 -61.51 16.64
N LYS A 338 57.13 -61.71 15.50
CA LYS A 338 57.55 -62.66 14.45
C LYS A 338 58.94 -62.33 13.94
N MET A 339 59.25 -61.05 13.68
CA MET A 339 60.59 -60.62 13.27
C MET A 339 61.64 -60.90 14.35
N LYS A 340 61.32 -60.69 15.63
CA LYS A 340 62.23 -61.04 16.76
C LYS A 340 62.52 -62.54 16.81
N LEU A 341 61.48 -63.37 16.71
CA LEU A 341 61.62 -64.82 16.70
C LEU A 341 62.41 -65.32 15.48
N GLU A 342 62.21 -64.73 14.31
CA GLU A 342 63.01 -65.06 13.11
C GLU A 342 64.48 -64.71 13.31
N ALA A 343 64.79 -63.59 13.96
CA ALA A 343 66.16 -63.23 14.32
C ALA A 343 66.76 -64.24 15.32
N GLU A 344 66.03 -64.65 16.36
CA GLU A 344 66.47 -65.69 17.30
C GLU A 344 66.73 -67.03 16.58
N ILE A 345 65.81 -67.47 15.72
CA ILE A 345 65.98 -68.69 14.92
C ILE A 345 67.23 -68.61 14.04
N ALA A 346 67.47 -67.47 13.38
CA ALA A 346 68.69 -67.27 12.59
C ALA A 346 69.95 -67.37 13.45
N THR A 347 69.95 -66.82 14.67
CA THR A 347 71.08 -66.99 15.61
C THR A 347 71.24 -68.44 16.05
N TYR A 348 70.16 -69.17 16.32
CA TYR A 348 70.22 -70.59 16.65
C TYR A 348 70.77 -71.43 15.49
N HIS A 349 70.36 -71.15 14.24
CA HIS A 349 70.94 -71.78 13.06
C HIS A 349 72.44 -71.53 12.94
N SER A 350 72.89 -70.29 13.14
CA SER A 350 74.32 -69.94 13.12
C SER A 350 75.12 -70.67 14.21
N LEU A 351 74.56 -70.79 15.43
CA LEU A 351 75.19 -71.54 16.52
C LEU A 351 75.25 -73.05 16.23
N LEU A 352 74.21 -73.63 15.63
CA LEU A 352 74.17 -75.04 15.24
C LEU A 352 75.13 -75.35 14.08
N GLU A 353 75.26 -74.44 13.12
CA GLU A 353 76.22 -74.55 12.01
C GLU A 353 77.66 -74.36 12.50
N GLY A 354 77.88 -73.49 13.48
CA GLY A 354 79.17 -73.30 14.17
C GLY A 354 79.60 -74.44 15.11
N VAL A 355 78.73 -75.41 15.39
CA VAL A 355 79.08 -76.65 16.12
C VAL A 355 79.42 -77.80 15.14
N GLY A 356 79.31 -77.57 13.83
CA GLY A 356 79.60 -78.55 12.78
C GLY A 356 81.01 -78.54 12.21
N GLU A 357 81.80 -77.47 12.36
CA GLU A 357 83.17 -77.40 11.85
C GLU A 357 84.16 -76.90 12.92
N ASP A 358 84.82 -77.86 13.57
CA ASP A 358 86.20 -77.67 14.01
C ASP A 358 87.06 -77.48 12.76
N LYS A 359 87.34 -76.22 12.43
CA LYS A 359 88.58 -75.75 11.80
C LYS A 359 88.66 -74.24 11.96
N GLY A 360 89.63 -73.83 12.77
CA GLY A 360 89.87 -72.43 13.08
C GLY A 360 90.12 -71.59 11.84
N ASP A 361 89.55 -70.39 11.85
CA ASP A 361 90.33 -69.18 11.60
C ASP A 361 89.63 -67.95 12.18
N ASN A 362 90.43 -66.93 12.44
CA ASN A 362 90.10 -65.66 13.07
C ASN A 362 89.09 -64.82 12.28
N ASP A 363 87.93 -64.52 12.87
CA ASP A 363 87.33 -63.17 12.99
C ASP A 363 85.93 -63.30 13.59
N ARG A 364 85.84 -63.42 14.92
CA ARG A 364 84.57 -63.22 15.64
C ARG A 364 84.33 -61.71 15.73
N VAL A 365 83.72 -61.15 14.70
CA VAL A 365 82.99 -59.89 14.85
C VAL A 365 81.77 -60.20 15.70
N ASP A 366 81.84 -59.80 16.96
CA ASP A 366 80.76 -59.91 17.93
C ASP A 366 79.54 -59.13 17.38
N PHE A 367 78.50 -59.85 16.92
CA PHE A 367 77.27 -59.22 16.49
C PHE A 367 76.47 -58.85 17.73
N SER A 368 76.71 -57.64 18.27
CA SER A 368 76.05 -57.15 19.48
C SER A 368 74.53 -57.04 19.26
N LEU A 369 73.79 -57.81 20.07
CA LEU A 369 72.33 -57.84 20.16
C LEU A 369 71.70 -56.43 20.37
N GLU A 370 72.46 -55.48 20.91
CA GLU A 370 72.09 -54.08 21.07
C GLU A 370 71.78 -53.37 19.74
N GLN A 371 72.49 -53.71 18.65
CA GLN A 371 72.34 -53.05 17.34
C GLN A 371 71.02 -53.44 16.65
N ALA A 372 70.48 -54.61 16.96
CA ALA A 372 69.19 -55.10 16.44
C ALA A 372 68.00 -54.57 17.27
N LEU A 373 68.21 -54.19 18.52
CA LEU A 373 67.21 -53.55 19.39
C LEU A 373 66.97 -52.07 19.05
N TYR A 374 67.92 -51.42 18.37
CA TYR A 374 67.86 -50.01 17.97
C TYR A 374 67.89 -49.79 16.44
N ALA A 375 67.72 -50.85 15.64
CA ALA A 375 67.51 -50.71 14.21
C ALA A 375 66.17 -50.00 13.99
N ALA A 376 66.24 -48.76 13.52
CA ALA A 376 65.09 -47.93 13.19
C ALA A 376 64.06 -48.72 12.37
N PRO A 377 62.74 -48.51 12.61
CA PRO A 377 61.71 -49.14 11.78
C PRO A 377 62.00 -48.81 10.30
N PRO A 378 61.75 -49.75 9.36
CA PRO A 378 61.90 -49.48 7.94
C PRO A 378 61.10 -48.22 7.59
N PRO A 379 61.61 -47.36 6.68
CA PRO A 379 60.92 -46.12 6.32
C PRO A 379 59.48 -46.46 5.94
N GLU A 380 58.55 -45.78 6.59
CA GLU A 380 57.14 -45.81 6.25
C GLU A 380 57.01 -45.75 4.73
N ASN A 381 56.36 -46.75 4.14
CA ASN A 381 55.94 -46.67 2.75
C ASN A 381 55.14 -45.37 2.63
N SER A 382 55.74 -44.36 2.00
CA SER A 382 55.16 -43.04 1.77
C SER A 382 53.73 -43.22 1.28
N LYS A 383 52.74 -42.92 2.13
CA LYS A 383 51.35 -42.87 1.69
C LYS A 383 51.27 -41.78 0.62
N LYS A 384 51.20 -42.19 -0.64
CA LYS A 384 50.96 -41.30 -1.77
C LYS A 384 49.48 -40.94 -1.75
N THR A 385 49.15 -39.78 -1.20
CA THR A 385 47.80 -39.22 -1.33
C THR A 385 47.69 -38.55 -2.69
N ILE A 386 46.99 -39.19 -3.62
CA ILE A 386 46.63 -38.59 -4.92
C ILE A 386 45.32 -37.83 -4.70
N ILE A 387 45.35 -36.51 -4.79
CA ILE A 387 44.14 -35.68 -4.75
C ILE A 387 43.67 -35.50 -6.19
N ILE A 388 42.57 -36.16 -6.56
CA ILE A 388 41.89 -35.95 -7.83
C ILE A 388 40.88 -34.82 -7.63
N ARG A 389 41.05 -33.70 -8.34
CA ARG A 389 39.99 -32.68 -8.48
C ARG A 389 39.26 -32.93 -9.79
N GLN A 390 37.98 -33.29 -9.69
CA GLN A 390 37.05 -33.31 -10.82
C GLN A 390 36.19 -32.05 -10.76
N GLU A 391 36.16 -31.31 -11.85
CA GLU A 391 35.22 -30.20 -12.07
C GLU A 391 34.05 -30.76 -12.88
N ILE A 392 32.85 -30.68 -12.31
CA ILE A 392 31.60 -31.20 -12.89
C ILE A 392 30.67 -30.01 -13.10
N GLU A 393 30.36 -29.71 -14.36
CA GLU A 393 29.18 -28.93 -14.75
C GLU A 393 28.37 -29.81 -15.71
N ASP A 394 27.07 -29.95 -15.41
CA ASP A 394 26.05 -30.65 -16.23
C ASP A 394 26.39 -32.11 -16.65
N GLU A 395 26.75 -32.95 -15.69
CA GLU A 395 26.87 -34.43 -15.83
C GLU A 395 27.93 -34.97 -16.82
N GLU A 396 28.85 -34.15 -17.36
CA GLU A 396 29.98 -34.62 -18.19
C GLU A 396 31.35 -34.07 -17.73
N VAL A 397 32.38 -34.93 -17.69
CA VAL A 397 33.70 -34.63 -17.10
C VAL A 397 34.66 -34.09 -18.17
N ILE A 398 35.06 -32.81 -18.07
CA ILE A 398 35.82 -32.11 -19.13
C ILE A 398 37.34 -32.00 -18.83
N SER A 399 37.80 -32.14 -17.58
CA SER A 399 39.25 -32.19 -17.30
C SER A 399 39.63 -32.85 -15.98
N GLU A 400 40.67 -33.69 -16.04
CA GLU A 400 41.32 -34.35 -14.89
C GLU A 400 42.75 -33.83 -14.77
N SER A 401 43.16 -33.32 -13.60
CA SER A 401 44.53 -32.90 -13.34
C SER A 401 45.11 -33.62 -12.11
N LEU A 402 46.32 -34.18 -12.27
CA LEU A 402 47.06 -34.89 -11.23
C LEU A 402 48.13 -33.98 -10.64
N HIS A 403 48.09 -33.76 -9.33
CA HIS A 403 49.11 -32.99 -8.61
C HIS A 403 49.73 -33.83 -7.49
N GLU A 404 51.03 -34.13 -7.60
CA GLU A 404 51.82 -34.87 -6.61
C GLU A 404 52.53 -33.89 -5.66
N GLN A 405 52.32 -34.01 -4.35
CA GLN A 405 53.10 -33.29 -3.33
C GLN A 405 53.65 -34.25 -2.26
N ASN A 406 54.95 -34.13 -1.98
CA ASN A 406 55.60 -34.75 -0.83
C ASN A 406 55.55 -33.78 0.37
N THR A 407 54.93 -34.17 1.48
CA THR A 407 54.94 -33.42 2.73
C THR A 407 55.74 -34.17 3.81
N ALA A 408 56.69 -33.49 4.44
CA ALA A 408 57.41 -33.97 5.63
C ALA A 408 56.63 -33.61 6.91
N PRO A 409 56.72 -34.39 8.01
CA PRO A 409 55.95 -34.11 9.22
C PRO A 409 56.65 -33.09 10.13
N LEU A 410 55.89 -32.09 10.61
CA LEU A 410 56.29 -31.19 11.70
C LEU A 410 55.95 -31.84 13.05
N ASN A 411 56.94 -31.87 13.94
CA ASN A 411 56.85 -32.32 15.33
C ASN A 411 56.55 -31.11 16.23
N ASN A 412 55.63 -31.27 17.18
CA ASN A 412 55.24 -30.26 18.18
C ASN A 412 56.21 -30.28 19.38
N GLN A 413 56.61 -29.10 19.88
CA GLN A 413 56.49 -28.71 21.31
C GLN A 413 57.01 -27.28 21.58
N ASP A 414 56.18 -26.55 22.35
CA ASP A 414 56.43 -25.45 23.28
C ASP A 414 57.13 -24.14 22.85
N ALA A 415 56.35 -23.05 22.89
CA ALA A 415 56.77 -21.78 23.48
C ALA A 415 55.53 -20.96 23.92
N CYS A 416 55.50 -20.66 25.22
CA CYS A 416 54.62 -19.73 25.94
C CYS A 416 54.72 -18.28 25.41
N VAL A 417 53.96 -17.33 26.03
CA VAL A 417 54.03 -15.84 26.01
C VAL A 417 52.78 -15.23 25.31
N GLU A 418 51.86 -14.42 25.87
CA GLU A 418 51.59 -13.83 27.21
C GLU A 418 50.07 -13.66 27.36
N GLU A 419 49.56 -13.78 28.60
CA GLU A 419 48.27 -13.19 28.98
C GLU A 419 48.59 -11.89 29.73
N ASP A 420 48.20 -10.75 29.16
CA ASP A 420 48.19 -9.47 29.86
C ASP A 420 46.93 -9.36 30.72
N GLU A 421 47.18 -9.17 32.02
CA GLU A 421 46.22 -8.71 33.00
C GLU A 421 45.68 -7.32 32.64
N GLU A 422 44.36 -7.13 32.72
CA GLU A 422 43.81 -5.87 33.21
C GLU A 422 42.49 -6.14 33.96
N THR A 423 42.57 -6.08 35.30
CA THR A 423 41.45 -5.70 36.16
C THR A 423 41.69 -4.25 36.61
N PRO A 424 40.66 -3.49 37.02
CA PRO A 424 40.39 -3.47 38.47
C PRO A 424 38.91 -3.25 38.90
N ALA A 425 38.61 -3.89 40.04
CA ALA A 425 37.88 -3.39 41.22
C ALA A 425 36.57 -2.59 41.05
N GLU A 426 35.41 -3.08 41.50
CA GLU A 426 34.92 -3.13 42.90
C GLU A 426 34.57 -1.75 43.49
N GLN A 427 33.27 -1.50 43.75
CA GLN A 427 32.78 -0.79 44.94
C GLN A 427 31.26 -0.96 45.15
N LYS A 428 30.94 -1.27 46.41
CA LYS A 428 29.62 -1.32 47.07
C LYS A 428 29.18 0.07 47.55
N GLU A 429 27.95 0.10 48.09
CA GLU A 429 27.28 1.15 48.89
C GLU A 429 26.46 2.14 48.05
N ASP A 430 25.25 2.57 48.39
CA ASP A 430 24.21 2.19 49.35
C ASP A 430 22.97 3.08 49.00
N GLU A 431 21.83 2.82 49.64
CA GLU A 431 20.66 3.72 49.83
C GLU A 431 19.58 3.87 48.73
N ALA A 432 18.49 3.12 48.95
CA ALA A 432 17.12 3.59 49.20
C ALA A 432 16.57 4.83 48.44
N SER A 433 15.48 4.64 47.67
CA SER A 433 14.14 5.18 48.00
C SER A 433 13.18 5.11 46.80
N SER A 434 11.90 4.89 47.14
CA SER A 434 10.70 5.18 46.33
C SER A 434 10.39 4.22 45.17
N ASP A 435 9.55 3.21 45.44
CA ASP A 435 8.35 3.02 44.62
C ASP A 435 7.27 2.28 45.43
N ALA A 436 6.44 3.09 46.09
CA ALA A 436 5.13 2.70 46.58
C ALA A 436 4.14 3.77 46.11
N LEU A 437 3.00 3.29 45.59
CA LEU A 437 1.77 4.02 45.24
C LEU A 437 1.86 4.73 43.87
N GLU A 438 0.93 4.52 42.93
CA GLU A 438 -0.50 4.57 43.15
C GLU A 438 -1.26 3.78 42.05
N GLN A 439 -1.94 2.72 42.46
CA GLN A 439 -3.18 2.28 41.84
C GLN A 439 -4.30 3.15 42.42
N ASN A 440 -4.99 3.93 41.58
CA ASN A 440 -6.44 4.20 41.61
C ASN A 440 -6.77 5.36 40.66
N GLU A 441 -7.42 5.05 39.53
CA GLU A 441 -8.77 5.53 39.19
C GLU A 441 -9.36 4.72 38.04
#